data_AF-A0A6C2YGL3-F1
#
_entry.id   AF-A0A6C2YGL3-F1
#
_cell.length_a   1.000
_cell.length_b   1.000
_cell.length_c   1.000
_cell.angle_alpha   90.00
_cell.angle_beta   90.00
_cell.angle_gamma   90.00
#
_symmetry.space_group_name_H-M   'P 1'
#
loop_
_entity.id
_entity.type
_entity.pdbx_description
1 polymer ?
#
loop_
_entity_poly.entity_id
_entity_poly.type
_entity_poly.pdbx_seq_one_letter_code
_entity_poly.pdbx_strand_id
1 'polypeptide(L)'
;MAELYLVMPLSADNIAELASFGVRPPAQLGMPRPLTPRQVLLAVRSVPGLEATVRRRPEKQLIRIDLSPPGTGNTRPAGSGTEISLVEVTTEDSPCQLEFRGGTATLVASVAERIAAECGPIVIWPASGAPPFVCTGEPTDAQSGTADNRRSGQSPNESGC
;
A
#
# COMPACT_ATOMS: atom_id res chain seq x y z
N MET A 1 -18.47 -10.97 4.75
CA MET A 1 -18.41 -10.06 3.58
C MET A 1 -16.96 -9.73 3.32
N ALA A 2 -16.55 -9.54 2.06
CA ALA A 2 -15.21 -9.05 1.75
C ALA A 2 -15.13 -7.56 2.11
N GLU A 3 -14.08 -7.15 2.85
CA GLU A 3 -13.84 -5.76 3.19
C GLU A 3 -13.48 -4.95 1.93
N LEU A 4 -13.96 -3.71 1.88
CA LEU A 4 -13.63 -2.73 0.86
C LEU A 4 -12.64 -1.73 1.46
N TYR A 5 -11.58 -1.42 0.73
CA TYR A 5 -10.64 -0.37 1.11
C TYR A 5 -10.56 0.66 -0.01
N LEU A 6 -10.74 1.93 0.34
CA LEU A 6 -10.55 3.06 -0.55
C LEU A 6 -9.10 3.54 -0.44
N VAL A 7 -8.47 3.81 -1.57
CA VAL A 7 -7.06 4.21 -1.62
C VAL A 7 -6.94 5.56 -2.28
N MET A 8 -6.20 6.44 -1.63
CA MET A 8 -6.00 7.80 -2.10
C MET A 8 -4.58 8.29 -1.81
N PRO A 9 -4.04 9.20 -2.64
CA PRO A 9 -2.80 9.90 -2.30
C PRO A 9 -2.92 10.58 -0.93
N LEU A 10 -1.85 10.52 -0.14
CA LEU A 10 -1.76 11.25 1.12
C LEU A 10 -1.71 12.76 0.79
N SER A 11 -2.65 13.54 1.33
CA SER A 11 -2.74 14.98 1.10
C SER A 11 -2.96 15.72 2.42
N ALA A 12 -2.82 17.05 2.40
CA ALA A 12 -3.11 17.86 3.57
C ALA A 12 -4.56 17.66 4.08
N ASP A 13 -5.50 17.42 3.17
CA ASP A 13 -6.92 17.26 3.47
C ASP A 13 -7.21 16.01 4.31
N ASN A 14 -6.59 14.87 3.97
CA ASN A 14 -6.85 13.62 4.67
C ASN A 14 -5.95 13.42 5.90
N ILE A 15 -4.86 14.17 6.05
CA ILE A 15 -4.00 14.14 7.25
C ILE A 15 -4.75 14.56 8.52
N ALA A 16 -5.61 15.58 8.42
CA ALA A 16 -6.40 16.03 9.57
C ALA A 16 -7.33 14.91 10.07
N GLU A 17 -7.90 14.14 9.15
CA GLU A 17 -8.77 13.01 9.46
C GLU A 17 -7.99 11.83 10.05
N LEU A 18 -6.76 11.55 9.58
CA LEU A 18 -5.90 10.52 10.18
C LEU A 18 -5.68 10.73 11.69
N ALA A 19 -5.55 11.98 12.12
CA ALA A 19 -5.34 12.32 13.53
C ALA A 19 -6.53 11.90 14.42
N SER A 20 -7.78 11.93 13.93
CA SER A 20 -8.94 11.46 14.71
C SER A 20 -8.93 9.95 14.95
N PHE A 21 -8.18 9.19 14.14
CA PHE A 21 -7.95 7.76 14.33
C PHE A 21 -6.64 7.46 15.10
N GLY A 22 -5.91 8.49 15.54
CA GLY A 22 -4.61 8.34 16.20
C GLY A 22 -3.48 7.92 15.26
N VAL A 23 -3.69 8.00 13.95
CA VAL A 23 -2.70 7.62 12.93
C VAL A 23 -1.80 8.82 12.64
N ARG A 24 -0.48 8.62 12.77
CA ARG A 24 0.50 9.68 12.50
C ARG A 24 0.91 9.66 11.02
N PRO A 25 0.86 10.79 10.31
CA PRO A 25 1.40 10.87 8.98
C PRO A 25 2.94 10.74 9.00
N PRO A 26 3.56 10.32 7.89
CA PRO A 26 5.02 10.32 7.74
C PRO A 26 5.59 11.73 7.93
N ALA A 27 6.81 11.79 8.49
CA ALA A 27 7.49 13.07 8.76
C ALA A 27 7.82 13.86 7.49
N GLN A 28 7.99 13.17 6.36
CA GLN A 28 8.17 13.78 5.05
C GLN A 28 7.00 13.39 4.15
N LEU A 29 6.19 14.38 3.80
CA LEU A 29 5.23 14.23 2.72
C LEU A 29 6.03 14.34 1.42
N GLY A 30 6.22 13.21 0.73
CA GLY A 30 6.61 13.25 -0.68
C GLY A 30 5.59 14.08 -1.46
N MET A 31 5.99 14.60 -2.62
CA MET A 31 5.04 15.30 -3.51
C MET A 31 3.93 14.31 -3.90
N PRO A 32 2.66 14.55 -3.51
CA PRO A 32 1.57 13.64 -3.84
C PRO A 32 1.42 13.60 -5.35
N ARG A 33 1.50 12.41 -5.94
CA ARG A 33 1.19 12.20 -7.35
C ARG A 33 -0.21 11.60 -7.47
N PRO A 34 -0.98 12.00 -8.48
CA PRO A 34 -2.26 11.35 -8.73
C PRO A 34 -2.05 9.86 -8.96
N LEU A 35 -2.97 9.04 -8.45
CA LEU A 35 -3.01 7.61 -8.78
C LEU A 35 -3.42 7.47 -10.25
N THR A 36 -2.55 6.90 -11.06
CA THR A 36 -2.84 6.60 -12.47
C THR A 36 -2.92 5.09 -12.70
N PRO A 37 -3.73 4.63 -13.67
CA PRO A 37 -3.78 3.22 -14.01
C PRO A 37 -2.41 2.63 -14.35
N ARG A 38 -1.55 3.40 -15.05
CA ARG A 38 -0.20 2.96 -15.41
C ARG A 38 0.65 2.65 -14.19
N GLN A 39 0.68 3.53 -13.19
CA GLN A 39 1.46 3.31 -11.96
C GLN A 39 0.94 2.11 -11.19
N VAL A 40 -0.39 1.96 -11.06
CA VAL A 40 -0.97 0.81 -10.36
C VAL A 40 -0.63 -0.48 -11.10
N LEU A 41 -0.75 -0.51 -12.43
CA LEU A 41 -0.41 -1.70 -13.23
C LEU A 41 1.08 -2.07 -13.16
N LEU A 42 1.98 -1.09 -13.07
CA LEU A 42 3.41 -1.33 -12.83
C LEU A 42 3.64 -1.93 -11.44
N ALA A 43 3.08 -1.31 -10.40
CA ALA A 43 3.22 -1.74 -9.02
C ALA A 43 2.72 -3.17 -8.80
N VAL A 44 1.50 -3.50 -9.25
CA VAL A 44 0.89 -4.81 -9.02
C VAL A 44 1.64 -5.94 -9.73
N ARG A 45 2.27 -5.66 -10.89
CA ARG A 45 3.10 -6.63 -11.62
C ARG A 45 4.44 -6.88 -10.94
N SER A 46 4.87 -5.97 -10.07
CA SER A 46 6.11 -6.11 -9.29
C SER A 46 5.93 -6.89 -7.98
N VAL A 47 4.70 -7.29 -7.64
CA VAL A 47 4.42 -8.00 -6.38
C VAL A 47 4.93 -9.44 -6.49
N PRO A 48 5.92 -9.84 -5.67
CA PRO A 48 6.52 -11.17 -5.77
C PRO A 48 5.52 -12.26 -5.35
N GLY A 49 5.54 -13.38 -6.08
CA GLY A 49 4.73 -14.57 -5.76
C GLY A 49 3.24 -14.44 -6.10
N LEU A 50 2.83 -13.39 -6.83
CA LEU A 50 1.46 -13.21 -7.33
C LEU A 50 1.45 -12.99 -8.84
N GLU A 51 0.37 -13.45 -9.47
CA GLU A 51 0.00 -13.16 -10.84
C GLU A 51 -1.16 -12.16 -10.86
N ALA A 52 -1.06 -11.17 -11.75
CA ALA A 52 -2.07 -10.15 -11.96
C ALA A 52 -2.85 -10.42 -13.25
N THR A 53 -4.14 -10.72 -13.13
CA THR A 53 -5.05 -10.84 -14.29
C THR A 53 -5.79 -9.52 -14.49
N VAL A 54 -5.54 -8.85 -15.60
CA VAL A 54 -6.12 -7.53 -15.91
C VAL A 54 -7.32 -7.67 -16.84
N ARG A 55 -8.46 -7.10 -16.44
CA ARG A 55 -9.70 -7.04 -17.23
C ARG A 55 -10.10 -5.58 -17.42
N ARG A 56 -10.06 -5.10 -18.66
CA ARG A 56 -10.45 -3.72 -19.01
C ARG A 56 -11.90 -3.67 -19.47
N ARG A 57 -12.65 -2.67 -19.01
CA ARG A 57 -14.04 -2.36 -19.35
C ARG A 57 -14.17 -0.88 -19.72
N PRO A 58 -13.72 -0.48 -20.93
CA PRO A 58 -13.74 0.92 -21.36
C PRO A 58 -15.15 1.55 -21.29
N GLU A 59 -16.19 0.77 -21.61
CA GLU A 59 -17.59 1.20 -21.59
C GLU A 59 -18.08 1.57 -20.18
N LYS A 60 -17.38 1.12 -19.15
CA LYS A 60 -17.63 1.44 -17.73
C LYS A 60 -16.53 2.29 -17.10
N GLN A 61 -15.56 2.77 -17.90
CA GLN A 61 -14.38 3.48 -17.40
C GLN A 61 -13.70 2.75 -16.23
N LEU A 62 -13.56 1.43 -16.38
CA LEU A 62 -13.15 0.53 -15.29
C LEU A 62 -12.03 -0.41 -15.75
N ILE A 63 -11.02 -0.58 -14.90
CA ILE A 63 -10.04 -1.66 -15.00
C ILE A 63 -10.11 -2.47 -13.71
N ARG A 64 -10.25 -3.80 -13.84
CA ARG A 64 -10.18 -4.74 -12.73
C ARG A 64 -8.91 -5.55 -12.81
N ILE A 65 -8.28 -5.77 -11.66
CA ILE A 65 -7.06 -6.54 -11.52
C ILE A 65 -7.30 -7.59 -10.44
N ASP A 66 -7.33 -8.85 -10.84
CA ASP A 66 -7.41 -9.98 -9.93
C ASP A 66 -5.99 -10.41 -9.57
N LEU A 67 -5.62 -10.35 -8.28
CA LEU A 67 -4.34 -10.84 -7.76
C LEU A 67 -4.50 -12.23 -7.15
N SER A 68 -3.66 -13.17 -7.57
CA SER A 68 -3.68 -14.56 -7.09
C SER A 68 -2.30 -15.22 -7.16
N PRO A 69 -2.00 -16.23 -6.33
CA PRO A 69 -0.76 -17.01 -6.48
C PRO A 69 -0.67 -17.67 -7.86
N PRO A 70 0.53 -17.91 -8.39
CA PRO A 70 0.70 -18.53 -9.70
C PRO A 70 0.04 -19.91 -9.76
N GLY A 71 -0.61 -20.21 -10.89
CA GLY A 71 -1.23 -21.51 -11.15
C GLY A 71 -2.52 -21.79 -10.37
N THR A 72 -3.09 -20.81 -9.65
CA THR A 72 -4.35 -20.99 -8.90
C THR A 72 -5.62 -21.00 -9.76
N GLY A 73 -5.53 -20.68 -11.05
CA GLY A 73 -6.59 -20.89 -12.06
C GLY A 73 -8.02 -20.63 -11.58
N ASN A 74 -8.97 -21.45 -12.05
CA ASN A 74 -10.39 -21.40 -11.65
C ASN A 74 -10.66 -22.07 -10.28
N THR A 75 -9.65 -22.62 -9.60
CA THR A 75 -9.79 -23.39 -8.36
C THR A 75 -9.61 -22.56 -7.08
N ARG A 76 -9.52 -21.23 -7.22
CA ARG A 76 -9.36 -20.33 -6.09
C ARG A 76 -10.59 -20.39 -5.15
N PRO A 77 -10.41 -20.61 -3.83
CA PRO A 77 -11.49 -20.44 -2.86
C PRO A 77 -12.01 -19.00 -2.95
N ALA A 78 -13.34 -18.83 -3.03
CA ALA A 78 -13.97 -17.52 -3.02
C ALA A 78 -13.46 -16.70 -1.81
N GLY A 79 -12.87 -15.53 -2.06
CA GLY A 79 -12.33 -14.64 -1.03
C GLY A 79 -10.83 -14.74 -0.73
N SER A 80 -10.09 -15.69 -1.32
CA SER A 80 -8.65 -15.90 -1.03
C SER A 80 -7.66 -15.03 -1.81
N GLY A 81 -8.14 -13.97 -2.48
CA GLY A 81 -7.25 -13.02 -3.12
C GLY A 81 -7.91 -11.66 -3.28
N THR A 82 -7.12 -10.72 -3.77
CA THR A 82 -7.48 -9.31 -3.77
C THR A 82 -7.95 -8.90 -5.16
N GLU A 83 -9.16 -8.36 -5.25
CA GLU A 83 -9.61 -7.63 -6.45
C GLU A 83 -9.21 -6.16 -6.27
N ILE A 84 -8.60 -5.59 -7.30
CA ILE A 84 -8.28 -4.16 -7.38
C ILE A 84 -9.16 -3.57 -8.47
N SER A 85 -9.91 -2.52 -8.15
CA SER A 85 -10.71 -1.78 -9.11
C SER A 85 -10.12 -0.38 -9.29
N LEU A 86 -9.89 -0.01 -10.55
CA LEU A 86 -9.58 1.34 -10.98
C LEU A 86 -10.84 1.89 -11.65
N VAL A 87 -11.47 2.89 -11.06
CA VAL A 87 -12.70 3.51 -11.57
C VAL A 87 -12.42 4.91 -12.10
N GLU A 88 -13.35 5.42 -12.92
CA GLU A 88 -13.23 6.72 -13.60
C GLU A 88 -12.01 6.78 -14.54
N VAL A 89 -11.63 5.63 -15.10
CA VAL A 89 -10.49 5.51 -16.01
C VAL A 89 -10.83 6.09 -17.37
N THR A 90 -10.22 7.23 -17.68
CA THR A 90 -10.29 7.89 -19.00
C THR A 90 -9.10 7.53 -19.89
N THR A 91 -7.88 7.63 -19.37
CA THR A 91 -6.62 7.22 -20.02
C THR A 91 -5.70 6.54 -19.00
N GLU A 92 -4.62 5.89 -19.45
CA GLU A 92 -3.69 5.21 -18.54
C GLU A 92 -2.84 6.18 -17.69
N ASP A 93 -2.68 7.44 -18.10
CA ASP A 93 -1.92 8.46 -17.38
C ASP A 93 -2.84 9.50 -16.69
N SER A 94 -4.16 9.37 -16.83
CA SER A 94 -5.13 10.21 -16.12
C SER A 94 -5.29 9.75 -14.66
N PRO A 95 -5.62 10.67 -13.73
CA PRO A 95 -6.03 10.28 -12.39
C PRO A 95 -7.23 9.32 -12.41
N CYS A 96 -7.23 8.34 -11.51
CA CYS A 96 -8.33 7.41 -11.28
C CYS A 96 -8.54 7.19 -9.78
N GLN A 97 -9.70 6.65 -9.39
CA GLN A 97 -9.88 6.17 -8.02
C GLN A 97 -9.52 4.69 -7.93
N LEU A 98 -8.94 4.30 -6.79
CA LEU A 98 -8.42 2.96 -6.54
C LEU A 98 -9.15 2.34 -5.36
N GLU A 99 -9.64 1.12 -5.56
CA GLU A 99 -10.36 0.35 -4.55
C GLU A 99 -9.77 -1.06 -4.44
N PHE A 100 -9.57 -1.53 -3.21
CA PHE A 100 -9.28 -2.94 -2.93
C PHE A 100 -10.53 -3.62 -2.40
N ARG A 101 -10.80 -4.84 -2.87
CA ARG A 101 -11.88 -5.68 -2.36
C ARG A 101 -11.39 -7.07 -2.02
N GLY A 102 -11.62 -7.48 -0.77
CA GLY A 102 -11.16 -8.76 -0.25
C GLY A 102 -9.65 -8.86 -0.06
N GLY A 103 -9.16 -10.08 0.13
CA GLY A 103 -7.78 -10.32 0.58
C GLY A 103 -7.62 -10.08 2.09
N THR A 104 -6.45 -10.42 2.60
CA THR A 104 -6.07 -10.10 3.99
C THR A 104 -5.51 -8.69 4.08
N ALA A 105 -5.61 -8.04 5.23
CA ALA A 105 -5.02 -6.72 5.46
C ALA A 105 -3.52 -6.69 5.12
N THR A 106 -2.78 -7.78 5.42
CA THR A 106 -1.36 -7.93 5.09
C THR A 106 -1.11 -7.91 3.58
N LEU A 107 -1.94 -8.60 2.80
CA LEU A 107 -1.83 -8.61 1.34
C LEU A 107 -2.15 -7.23 0.75
N VAL A 108 -3.25 -6.61 1.22
CA VAL A 108 -3.63 -5.26 0.80
C VAL A 108 -2.51 -4.26 1.10
N ALA A 109 -1.95 -4.28 2.30
CA ALA A 109 -0.81 -3.43 2.68
C ALA A 109 0.43 -3.69 1.80
N SER A 110 0.77 -4.95 1.53
CA SER A 110 1.92 -5.29 0.69
C SER A 110 1.79 -4.76 -0.73
N VAL A 111 0.60 -4.85 -1.32
CA VAL A 111 0.32 -4.30 -2.66
C VAL A 111 0.32 -2.78 -2.62
N ALA A 112 -0.26 -2.18 -1.59
CA ALA A 112 -0.32 -0.74 -1.42
C ALA A 112 1.05 -0.10 -1.21
N GLU A 113 1.98 -0.74 -0.49
CA GLU A 113 3.37 -0.25 -0.42
C GLU A 113 4.03 -0.24 -1.80
N ARG A 114 3.78 -1.24 -2.64
CA ARG A 114 4.29 -1.23 -4.02
C ARG A 114 3.69 -0.11 -4.86
N ILE A 115 2.41 0.20 -4.66
CA ILE A 115 1.75 1.33 -5.33
C ILE A 115 2.34 2.65 -4.83
N ALA A 116 2.51 2.79 -3.52
CA ALA A 116 3.09 3.98 -2.90
C ALA A 116 4.52 4.24 -3.38
N ALA A 117 5.30 3.20 -3.68
CA ALA A 117 6.63 3.36 -4.28
C ALA A 117 6.60 4.02 -5.67
N GLU A 118 5.50 3.86 -6.43
CA GLU A 118 5.33 4.40 -7.78
C GLU A 118 4.68 5.80 -7.80
N CYS A 119 3.79 6.09 -6.84
CA CYS A 119 3.01 7.34 -6.79
C CYS A 119 3.30 8.25 -5.59
N GLY A 120 4.17 7.85 -4.68
CA GLY A 120 4.36 8.50 -3.38
C GLY A 120 3.34 8.03 -2.34
N PRO A 121 3.39 8.57 -1.11
CA PRO A 121 2.61 8.05 0.01
C PRO A 121 1.10 8.04 -0.26
N ILE A 122 0.44 6.98 0.16
CA ILE A 122 -1.01 6.77 0.01
C ILE A 122 -1.63 6.39 1.36
N VAL A 123 -2.92 6.66 1.49
CA VAL A 123 -3.75 6.26 2.63
C VAL A 123 -4.72 5.19 2.19
N ILE A 124 -4.91 4.18 3.03
CA ILE A 124 -5.91 3.13 2.87
C ILE A 124 -6.99 3.31 3.93
N TRP A 125 -8.23 3.49 3.47
CA TRP A 125 -9.42 3.67 4.29
C TRP A 125 -10.30 2.42 4.24
N PRO A 126 -10.36 1.64 5.33
CA PRO A 126 -11.29 0.53 5.44
C PRO A 126 -12.74 1.04 5.53
N ALA A 127 -13.62 0.55 4.65
CA ALA A 127 -15.04 0.93 4.67
C ALA A 127 -15.78 0.47 5.94
N SER A 128 -15.17 -0.42 6.73
CA SER A 128 -15.68 -0.88 8.02
C SER A 128 -15.61 0.20 9.11
N GLY A 129 -14.89 1.30 8.88
CA GLY A 129 -14.59 2.31 9.90
C GLY A 129 -13.44 1.91 10.84
N ALA A 130 -12.74 0.81 10.55
CA ALA A 130 -11.47 0.50 11.20
C ALA A 130 -10.43 1.61 10.93
N PRO A 131 -9.42 1.77 11.81
CA PRO A 131 -8.41 2.81 11.61
C PRO A 131 -7.74 2.70 10.23
N PRO A 132 -7.60 3.82 9.51
CA PRO A 132 -6.85 3.86 8.25
C PRO A 132 -5.37 3.59 8.51
N PHE A 133 -4.64 3.27 7.46
CA PHE A 133 -3.18 3.15 7.54
C PHE A 133 -2.52 3.80 6.34
N VAL A 134 -1.29 4.26 6.56
CA VAL A 134 -0.50 5.01 5.57
C VAL A 134 0.61 4.11 5.03
N CYS A 135 0.70 4.03 3.71
CA CYS A 135 1.78 3.37 3.00
C CYS A 135 2.68 4.43 2.37
N THR A 136 3.99 4.27 2.52
CA THR A 136 4.98 5.29 2.10
C THR A 136 5.76 4.89 0.87
N GLY A 137 5.74 3.61 0.51
CA GLY A 137 6.52 3.08 -0.61
C GLY A 137 7.96 2.77 -0.27
N GLU A 138 8.38 3.03 0.98
CA GLU A 138 9.62 2.48 1.50
C GLU A 138 9.42 0.97 1.69
N PRO A 139 10.38 0.13 1.26
CA PRO A 139 10.31 -1.29 1.60
C PRO A 139 10.21 -1.37 3.12
N THR A 140 9.16 -2.02 3.62
CA THR A 140 9.13 -2.43 5.01
C THR A 140 10.27 -3.43 5.18
N ASP A 141 11.47 -2.92 5.47
CA ASP A 141 12.57 -3.75 5.91
C ASP A 141 12.06 -4.40 7.20
N ALA A 142 11.79 -5.70 7.09
CA ALA A 142 11.38 -6.48 8.23
C ALA A 142 12.43 -6.27 9.33
N GLN A 143 11.98 -5.83 10.51
CA GLN A 143 12.77 -5.64 11.73
C GLN A 143 13.63 -4.35 11.77
N SER A 144 13.01 -3.26 12.22
CA SER A 144 13.65 -2.48 13.30
C SER A 144 13.67 -3.35 14.56
N GLY A 145 14.58 -4.32 14.54
CA GLY A 145 14.91 -5.16 15.68
C GLY A 145 15.48 -4.28 16.77
N THR A 146 14.88 -4.40 17.94
CA THR A 146 15.44 -4.08 19.23
C THR A 146 16.94 -4.42 19.28
N ALA A 147 17.79 -3.41 19.25
CA ALA A 147 19.16 -3.49 19.76
C ALA A 147 19.52 -2.14 20.38
N ASP A 148 18.85 -1.84 21.50
CA ASP A 148 19.47 -1.00 22.53
C ASP A 148 20.70 -1.77 23.03
N ASN A 149 21.82 -1.53 22.37
CA ASN A 149 23.12 -1.95 22.85
C ASN A 149 23.86 -0.69 23.27
N ARG A 150 23.31 0.04 24.26
CA ARG A 150 24.12 0.96 25.07
C ARG A 150 25.03 0.14 25.97
N ARG A 151 26.07 -0.43 25.36
CA ARG A 151 27.32 -0.72 26.06
C ARG A 151 27.91 0.64 26.41
N SER A 152 27.60 1.12 27.61
CA SER A 152 28.30 2.25 28.20
C SER A 152 29.78 1.95 28.18
N GLY A 153 30.49 2.60 27.27
CA GLY A 153 31.92 2.79 27.40
C GLY A 153 32.15 3.68 28.62
N GLN A 154 32.91 3.18 29.59
CA GLN A 154 33.61 4.02 30.55
C GLN A 154 35.11 3.80 30.35
N SER A 155 35.62 4.56 29.38
CA SER A 155 36.82 5.42 29.41
C SER A 155 38.20 4.92 29.88
N PRO A 156 39.28 5.59 29.42
CA PRO A 156 40.61 5.03 29.23
C PRO A 156 41.60 5.37 30.36
N ASN A 157 42.73 4.64 30.36
CA ASN A 157 44.07 4.96 30.88
C ASN A 157 44.22 6.04 31.97
N GLU A 158 44.85 5.67 33.10
CA GLU A 158 45.94 6.46 33.71
C GLU A 158 46.99 5.54 34.40
N SER A 159 48.26 5.73 34.00
CA SER A 159 49.53 5.84 34.78
C SER A 159 49.67 5.07 36.12
N GLY A 160 50.76 4.41 36.52
CA GLY A 160 52.19 4.48 36.20
C GLY A 160 52.98 4.07 37.48
N CYS A 161 54.25 3.68 37.30
CA CYS A 161 55.26 3.21 38.28
C CYS A 161 55.23 1.73 38.68
#